data_AF-A0A4Y8WY48-F1
#
_entry.id   AF-A0A4Y8WY48-F1
#
_cell.length_a   1.000
_cell.length_b   1.000
_cell.length_c   1.000
_cell.angle_alpha   90.00
_cell.angle_beta   90.00
_cell.angle_gamma   90.00
#
_symmetry.space_group_name_H-M   'P 1'
#
loop_
_entity.id
_entity.type
_entity.pdbx_description
1 polymer ?
#
loop_
_entity_poly.entity_id
_entity_poly.type
_entity_poly.pdbx_seq_one_letter_code
_entity_poly.pdbx_strand_id
1 'polypeptide(L)' 'MQLHVTLTPEVKARIDAIAVRAEAPLWAVVEAALKAGTEDADGIPVEWNLRNPDAEALPGVEGTQTAA' A
#
# COMPACT_ATOMS: atom_id res chain seq x y z
N MET A 1 -9.91 -13.16 -8.60
CA MET A 1 -8.75 -13.26 -7.65
C MET A 1 -9.13 -12.51 -6.38
N GLN A 2 -8.54 -12.86 -5.24
CA GLN A 2 -8.86 -12.23 -3.94
C GLN A 2 -7.56 -11.73 -3.29
N LEU A 3 -7.58 -10.51 -2.76
CA LEU A 3 -6.47 -9.88 -2.05
C LEU A 3 -6.87 -9.68 -0.59
N HIS A 4 -6.08 -10.23 0.34
CA HIS A 4 -6.27 -10.05 1.78
C HIS A 4 -5.10 -9.21 2.30
N VAL A 5 -5.38 -8.07 2.92
CA VAL A 5 -4.36 -7.14 3.43
C VAL A 5 -4.67 -6.74 4.87
N THR A 6 -3.61 -6.58 5.65
CA THR A 6 -3.66 -5.97 6.98
C THR A 6 -3.26 -4.51 6.85
N LEU A 7 -4.07 -3.60 7.38
CA LEU A 7 -3.85 -2.16 7.33
C LEU A 7 -3.90 -1.58 8.74
N THR A 8 -3.16 -0.49 8.99
CA THR A 8 -3.40 0.30 10.20
C THR A 8 -4.82 0.88 10.17
N PRO A 9 -5.43 1.16 11.35
CA PRO A 9 -6.75 1.80 11.41
C PRO A 9 -6.81 3.13 10.65
N GLU A 10 -5.72 3.91 10.68
CA GLU A 10 -5.63 5.19 9.98
C GLU A 10 -5.69 5.00 8.46
N VAL A 11 -4.90 4.08 7.91
CA VAL A 11 -4.89 3.81 6.47
C VAL A 11 -6.24 3.27 6.00
N LYS A 12 -6.87 2.38 6.79
CA LYS A 12 -8.22 1.87 6.49
C LYS A 12 -9.25 3.00 6.44
N ALA A 13 -9.27 3.88 7.44
CA ALA A 13 -10.19 5.01 7.48
C ALA A 13 -10.00 5.96 6.27
N ARG A 14 -8.75 6.17 5.85
CA ARG A 14 -8.45 6.98 4.67
C ARG A 14 -8.99 6.36 3.38
N ILE A 15 -8.78 5.07 3.15
CA ILE A 15 -9.28 4.38 1.95
C ILE A 15 -10.81 4.33 1.95
N ASP A 16 -11.46 4.12 3.10
CA ASP A 16 -12.92 4.18 3.23
C ASP A 16 -13.47 5.55 2.84
N ALA A 17 -12.85 6.63 3.31
CA ALA A 17 -13.27 7.99 2.97
C ALA A 17 -13.13 8.29 1.48
N ILE A 18 -12.07 7.77 0.83
CA ILE A 18 -11.89 7.90 -0.62
C ILE A 18 -12.97 7.12 -1.36
N ALA A 19 -13.23 5.87 -0.97
CA ALA A 19 -14.26 5.03 -1.57
C ALA A 19 -15.65 5.68 -1.53
N VAL A 20 -16.02 6.28 -0.39
CA VAL A 20 -17.28 7.03 -0.24
C VAL A 20 -17.35 8.23 -1.19
N ARG A 21 -16.29 9.05 -1.25
CA ARG A 21 -16.26 10.26 -2.09
C ARG A 21 -16.25 9.95 -3.59
N ALA A 22 -15.61 8.85 -3.97
CA ALA A 22 -15.49 8.41 -5.35
C ALA A 22 -16.65 7.51 -5.79
N GLU A 23 -17.59 7.20 -4.89
CA GLU A 23 -18.70 6.26 -5.14
C GLU A 23 -18.21 4.91 -5.71
N ALA A 24 -17.07 4.44 -5.21
CA ALA A 24 -16.35 3.29 -5.74
C ALA A 24 -16.18 2.20 -4.67
N PRO A 25 -16.18 0.91 -5.06
CA PRO A 25 -15.86 -0.16 -4.13
C PRO A 25 -14.38 -0.08 -3.68
N LEU A 26 -14.09 -0.53 -2.45
CA LEU A 26 -12.74 -0.45 -1.86
C LEU A 26 -11.65 -1.06 -2.76
N TRP A 27 -11.92 -2.20 -3.40
CA TRP A 27 -10.95 -2.85 -4.28
C TRP A 27 -10.54 -1.97 -5.46
N ALA A 28 -11.46 -1.15 -5.99
CA ALA A 28 -11.19 -0.28 -7.13
C ALA A 28 -10.29 0.89 -6.72
N VAL A 29 -10.44 1.39 -5.49
CA VAL A 29 -9.54 2.40 -4.92
C VAL A 29 -8.13 1.83 -4.77
N VAL A 30 -8.01 0.60 -4.25
CA VAL A 30 -6.71 -0.08 -4.10
C VAL A 30 -6.05 -0.32 -5.46
N GLU A 31 -6.82 -0.78 -6.45
CA GLU A 31 -6.31 -1.03 -7.81
C GLU A 31 -5.89 0.27 -8.51
N ALA A 32 -6.68 1.34 -8.39
CA ALA A 32 -6.34 2.65 -8.93
C ALA A 32 -5.09 3.24 -8.26
N ALA A 33 -4.96 3.07 -6.93
CA ALA A 33 -3.77 3.51 -6.21
C ALA A 33 -2.52 2.75 -6.70
N LEU A 34 -2.60 1.42 -6.85
CA LEU A 34 -1.54 0.58 -7.43
C LEU A 34 -1.08 1.06 -8.81
N LYS A 35 -2.02 1.44 -9.69
CA LYS A 35 -1.72 1.90 -11.05
C LYS A 35 -1.20 3.34 -11.13
N ALA A 36 -1.28 4.12 -10.06
CA ALA A 36 -0.93 5.54 -10.08
C ALA A 36 0.58 5.81 -9.87
N GLY A 37 1.34 4.81 -9.44
CA GLY A 37 2.78 4.92 -9.19
C GLY A 37 3.59 4.98 -10.48
N THR A 38 4.70 5.73 -10.46
CA THR A 38 5.70 5.68 -11.53
C THR A 38 6.67 4.55 -11.22
N GLU A 39 6.61 3.49 -12.02
CA GLU A 39 7.46 2.32 -11.83
C GLU A 39 8.93 2.61 -12.15
N ASP A 40 9.84 2.11 -11.32
CA ASP A 40 11.27 2.04 -11.62
C ASP A 40 11.60 0.90 -12.60
N ALA A 41 12.89 0.68 -12.84
CA ALA A 41 13.36 -0.39 -13.73
C ALA A 41 12.97 -1.81 -13.26
N ASP A 42 12.62 -1.98 -11.98
CA ASP A 42 12.18 -3.25 -11.38
C ASP A 42 10.65 -3.35 -11.27
N GLY A 43 9.90 -2.38 -11.79
CA GLY A 43 8.44 -2.35 -11.71
C GLY A 43 7.90 -1.88 -10.36
N ILE A 44 8.72 -1.21 -9.53
CA ILE A 44 8.29 -0.74 -8.20
C ILE A 44 8.00 0.75 -8.26
N PRO A 45 6.81 1.21 -7.81
CA PRO A 45 6.51 2.63 -7.68
C PRO A 45 7.53 3.37 -6.81
N VAL A 46 8.28 4.30 -7.41
CA VAL A 46 9.34 5.05 -6.72
C VAL A 46 8.79 5.89 -5.57
N GLU A 47 7.58 6.40 -5.71
CA GLU A 47 6.92 7.29 -4.75
C GLU A 47 6.44 6.56 -3.50
N TRP A 48 6.40 5.23 -3.54
CA TRP A 48 5.88 4.41 -2.43
C TRP A 48 6.93 4.14 -1.36
N ASN A 49 8.20 4.46 -1.65
CA ASN A 49 9.31 4.41 -0.70
C ASN A 49 9.46 3.04 0.00
N LEU A 50 9.07 1.95 -0.68
CA LEU A 50 9.03 0.59 -0.11
C LEU A 50 10.41 0.02 0.25
N ARG A 51 11.47 0.49 -0.42
CA ARG A 51 12.85 0.04 -0.20
C ARG A 51 13.62 0.89 0.83
N ASN A 52 12.96 1.85 1.47
CA ASN A 52 13.63 2.74 2.41
C ASN A 52 13.71 2.12 3.80
N PRO A 53 14.92 1.80 4.31
CA PRO A 53 15.10 1.17 5.62
C PRO A 53 14.68 2.06 6.80
N ASP A 54 14.55 3.38 6.58
CA ASP A 54 14.06 4.35 7.58
C ASP A 54 12.54 4.62 7.45
N ALA A 55 11.86 4.02 6.47
CA ALA A 55 10.40 4.09 6.42
C ALA A 55 9.84 3.31 7.61
N GLU A 56 8.93 3.96 8.35
CA GLU A 56 8.26 3.39 9.52
C GLU A 56 7.80 1.95 9.23
N ALA A 57 8.21 1.01 10.10
CA ALA A 57 8.03 -0.41 9.87
C ALA A 57 6.57 -0.73 9.50
N LEU A 58 6.37 -1.42 8.38
CA LEU A 58 5.03 -1.79 7.94
C LEU A 58 4.33 -2.60 9.04
N PRO A 59 3.06 -2.31 9.35
CA PRO A 59 2.32 -2.99 10.41
C PRO A 59 2.25 -4.49 10.15
N GLY A 60 2.71 -5.29 11.11
CA GLY A 60 2.70 -6.76 11.02
C GLY A 60 3.94 -7.38 10.39
N VAL A 61 4.96 -6.58 10.04
CA VAL A 61 6.29 -7.09 9.65
C VAL A 61 7.17 -7.19 10.89
N GLU A 62 6.81 -8.08 11.82
CA GLU A 62 7.71 -8.48 12.90
C GLU A 62 8.65 -9.56 12.36
N GLY A 63 9.87 -9.14 11.98
CA GLY A 63 11.02 -10.05 11.87
C GLY A 63 11.16 -10.81 10.54
N THR A 64 11.53 -10.13 9.45
CA THR A 64 12.36 -10.77 8.40
C THR A 64 13.23 -9.74 7.68
N GLN A 65 14.08 -9.04 8.43
CA GLN A 65 15.31 -8.49 7.86
C GLN A 65 16.47 -9.23 8.53
N THR A 66 16.66 -10.50 8.16
CA THR A 66 17.98 -11.13 8.34
C THR A 66 18.80 -10.75 7.13
N ALA A 67 19.92 -10.08 7.40
CA ALA A 67 20.95 -9.74 6.44
C ALA A 67 21.36 -10.93 5.55
N ALA A 68 21.66 -10.63 4.30
CA ALA A 68 22.56 -11.40 3.45
C ALA A 68 23.43 -10.41 2.66
#